data_AF-A0A3A9JPI1-F1
#
_entry.id   AF-A0A3A9JPI1-F1
#
_cell.length_a   1.000
_cell.length_b   1.000
_cell.length_c   1.000
_cell.angle_alpha   90.00
_cell.angle_beta   90.00
_cell.angle_gamma   90.00
#
_symmetry.space_group_name_H-M   'P 1'
#
loop_
_entity.id
_entity.type
_entity.pdbx_description
1 polymer ?
#
loop_
_entity_poly.entity_id
_entity_poly.type
_entity_poly.pdbx_seq_one_letter_code
_entity_poly.pdbx_strand_id
1 'polypeptide(L)' 'MPKSAAFPRHAASLILWRQRASGDTEILMGLRHAGHRFMPGRLVFPGGRVDFADRAAPAASEPKPATRAALERAAPP' A
#
# COMPACT_ATOMS: atom_id res chain seq x y z
N MET A 1 -13.37 -9.77 -29.66
CA MET A 1 -11.95 -9.87 -29.28
C MET A 1 -11.87 -10.17 -27.79
N PRO A 2 -11.18 -11.23 -27.34
CA PRO A 2 -10.97 -11.43 -25.91
C PRO A 2 -10.20 -10.24 -25.35
N LYS A 3 -10.69 -9.68 -24.24
CA LYS A 3 -10.05 -8.55 -23.56
C LYS A 3 -8.69 -9.06 -23.04
N SER A 4 -7.58 -8.47 -23.48
CA SER A 4 -6.27 -8.92 -22.99
C SER A 4 -6.25 -8.79 -21.46
N ALA A 5 -5.64 -9.76 -20.79
CA ALA A 5 -5.45 -9.68 -19.35
C ALA A 5 -4.73 -8.36 -19.01
N ALA A 6 -5.21 -7.67 -17.97
CA ALA A 6 -4.55 -6.46 -17.52
C ALA A 6 -3.20 -6.83 -16.90
N PHE A 7 -2.12 -6.21 -17.38
CA PHE A 7 -0.79 -6.41 -16.82
C PHE A 7 -0.73 -5.74 -15.43
N PRO A 8 -0.39 -6.48 -14.35
CA PRO A 8 -0.26 -5.90 -13.02
C PRO A 8 0.75 -4.76 -12.99
N ARG A 9 0.42 -3.69 -12.26
CA ARG A 9 1.33 -2.57 -12.05
C ARG A 9 1.82 -2.59 -10.61
N HIS A 10 3.09 -2.27 -10.40
CA HIS A 10 3.60 -2.05 -9.05
C HIS A 10 2.82 -0.92 -8.37
N ALA A 11 2.41 -1.19 -7.14
CA ALA A 11 1.65 -0.28 -6.30
C ALA A 11 2.09 -0.46 -4.85
N ALA A 12 1.93 0.59 -4.06
CA ALA A 12 2.18 0.58 -2.63
C ALA A 12 0.95 1.11 -1.87
N SER A 13 0.81 0.70 -0.62
CA SER A 13 -0.25 1.17 0.28
C SER A 13 0.34 1.44 1.67
N LEU A 14 -0.18 2.47 2.33
CA LEU A 14 0.17 2.86 3.68
C LEU A 14 -0.94 2.45 4.64
N ILE A 15 -0.60 1.67 5.66
CA ILE A 15 -1.51 1.34 6.76
C ILE A 15 -1.13 2.24 7.94
N LEU A 16 -1.84 3.35 8.06
CA LEU A 16 -1.66 4.27 9.18
C LEU A 16 -2.66 3.91 10.28
N TRP A 17 -2.14 3.67 11.48
CA TRP A 17 -2.95 3.28 12.62
C TRP A 17 -2.44 3.98 13.88
N ARG A 18 -3.31 4.10 14.87
CA ARG A 18 -2.97 4.56 16.22
C ARG A 18 -3.78 3.82 17.26
N GLN A 19 -3.28 3.79 18.49
CA GLN A 19 -4.07 3.38 19.65
C GLN A 19 -4.61 4.61 20.36
N ARG A 20 -5.89 4.57 20.73
CA ARG A 20 -6.49 5.57 21.60
C ARG A 20 -6.12 5.29 23.05
N ALA A 21 -6.26 6.29 23.91
CA ALA A 21 -6.16 6.10 25.35
C ALA A 21 -7.19 5.08 25.90
N SER A 22 -8.32 4.90 25.20
CA SER A 22 -9.33 3.88 25.53
C SER A 22 -8.88 2.44 25.23
N GLY A 23 -7.74 2.24 24.55
CA GLY A 23 -7.25 0.94 24.10
C GLY A 23 -7.70 0.55 22.69
N ASP A 24 -8.65 1.28 22.09
CA ASP A 24 -9.14 1.01 20.74
C ASP A 24 -8.07 1.32 19.68
N THR A 25 -8.01 0.50 18.63
CA THR A 25 -7.17 0.76 17.46
C THR A 25 -7.97 1.46 16.38
N GLU A 26 -7.50 2.62 15.95
CA GLU A 26 -8.05 3.37 14.83
C GLU A 26 -7.13 3.23 13.61
N ILE A 27 -7.72 3.05 12.43
CA ILE A 27 -7.00 2.90 11.16
C ILE A 27 -7.50 3.95 10.18
N LEU A 28 -6.59 4.66 9.50
CA LEU A 28 -6.95 5.64 8.50
C LEU A 28 -7.37 4.94 7.19
N MET A 29 -8.58 5.27 6.73
CA MET A 29 -9.10 4.82 5.43
C MET A 29 -9.72 6.01 4.69
N GLY A 30 -9.64 5.98 3.35
CA GLY A 30 -10.35 6.91 2.47
C GLY A 30 -11.55 6.23 1.83
N LEU A 31 -12.63 6.98 1.60
CA LEU A 31 -13.76 6.53 0.79
C LEU A 31 -13.53 6.98 -0.66
N ARG A 32 -13.51 6.02 -1.61
CA ARG A 32 -13.31 6.35 -3.02
C ARG A 32 -14.51 7.11 -3.59
N HIS A 33 -14.23 8.24 -4.23
CA HIS A 33 -15.25 9.04 -4.92
C HIS A 33 -16.01 8.22 -5.98
N ALA A 34 -17.31 8.47 -6.13
CA ALA A 34 -18.20 7.71 -7.00
C ALA A 34 -17.78 7.74 -8.48
N GLY A 35 -17.12 8.81 -8.93
CA GLY A 35 -16.64 8.97 -10.30
C GLY A 35 -15.38 8.17 -10.66
N HIS A 36 -14.79 7.38 -9.74
CA HIS A 36 -13.60 6.60 -10.08
C HIS A 36 -13.92 5.40 -10.98
N ARG A 37 -13.15 5.24 -12.06
CA ARG A 37 -13.26 4.13 -13.03
C ARG A 37 -13.01 2.74 -12.42
N PHE A 38 -12.33 2.66 -11.29
CA PHE A 38 -11.98 1.41 -10.62
C PHE A 38 -12.52 1.47 -9.19
N MET A 39 -13.24 0.44 -8.73
CA MET A 39 -13.81 0.30 -7.37
C MET A 39 -14.33 1.61 -6.69
N PRO A 40 -15.30 2.33 -7.29
CA PRO A 40 -15.92 3.49 -6.65
C PRO A 40 -16.67 3.10 -5.37
N GLY A 41 -16.75 4.03 -4.40
CA GLY A 41 -17.54 3.85 -3.16
C GLY A 41 -16.97 2.85 -2.14
N ARG A 42 -15.71 2.41 -2.30
CA ARG A 42 -15.04 1.51 -1.34
C ARG A 42 -14.19 2.28 -0.34
N LEU A 43 -14.16 1.80 0.90
CA LEU A 43 -13.12 2.16 1.87
C LEU A 43 -11.80 1.50 1.44
N VAL A 44 -10.74 2.29 1.40
CA VAL A 44 -9.41 1.86 0.97
C VAL A 44 -8.33 2.48 1.84
N PHE A 45 -7.19 1.80 1.96
CA PHE A 45 -6.00 2.42 2.53
C PHE A 45 -5.43 3.46 1.57
N PRO A 46 -4.78 4.53 2.09
CA PRO A 46 -3.99 5.44 1.27
C PRO A 46 -2.95 4.66 0.46
N GLY A 47 -2.82 4.98 -0.82
CA GLY A 47 -1.90 4.25 -1.69
C GLY A 47 -2.08 4.62 -3.16
N GLY A 48 -1.24 4.00 -4.00
CA GLY A 48 -1.23 4.31 -5.42
C GLY A 48 -0.22 3.49 -6.21
N ARG A 49 -0.21 3.75 -7.51
CA ARG A 49 0.80 3.22 -8.43
C ARG A 49 2.16 3.83 -8.09
N VAL A 50 3.21 2.99 -8.12
CA VAL A 50 4.60 3.44 -7.96
C VAL A 50 4.98 4.33 -9.16
N ASP A 51 5.58 5.48 -8.87
CA ASP A 51 6.17 6.36 -9.87
C ASP A 51 7.62 5.93 -10.18
N PHE A 52 8.17 6.38 -11.31
CA PHE A 52 9.57 6.11 -11.63
C PHE A 52 10.53 6.77 -10.64
N ALA A 53 10.19 7.96 -10.14
CA ALA A 53 11.02 8.67 -9.17
C ALA A 53 11.19 7.90 -7.84
N ASP A 54 10.20 7.08 -7.45
CA ASP A 54 10.24 6.29 -6.22
C ASP A 54 11.42 5.30 -6.20
N ARG A 55 11.92 4.88 -7.37
CA ARG A 55 13.02 3.92 -7.48
C ARG A 55 14.37 4.47 -7.02
N ALA A 56 14.53 5.79 -7.06
CA ALA A 56 15.75 6.48 -6.68
C ALA A 56 15.62 7.21 -5.33
N ALA A 57 14.46 7.11 -4.68
CA ALA A 57 14.25 7.74 -3.38
C ALA A 57 15.19 7.11 -2.33
N PRO A 58 15.95 7.91 -1.57
CA PRO A 58 16.81 7.38 -0.52
C PRO A 58 15.96 6.74 0.58
N ALA A 59 16.43 5.62 1.11
CA ALA A 59 15.81 5.02 2.28
C ALA A 59 15.98 5.95 3.48
N ALA A 60 14.90 6.20 4.22
CA ALA A 60 14.96 7.02 5.44
C ALA A 60 15.73 6.32 6.57
N SER A 61 15.64 5.00 6.64
CA SER A 61 16.37 4.14 7.57
C SER A 61 16.40 2.70 7.07
N GLU A 62 17.27 1.89 7.67
CA GLU A 62 17.18 0.43 7.54
C GLU A 62 15.86 -0.10 8.12
N PRO A 63 15.30 -1.20 7.58
CA PRO A 63 14.16 -1.87 8.19
C PRO A 63 14.50 -2.39 9.59
N LYS A 64 13.50 -2.42 10.48
CA LYS A 64 13.64 -3.10 11.77
C LYS A 64 14.01 -4.58 11.56
N PRO A 65 14.78 -5.22 12.46
CA PRO A 65 15.21 -6.62 12.29
C PRO A 65 14.06 -7.59 11.98
N ALA A 66 12.92 -7.44 12.67
CA ALA A 66 11.74 -8.27 12.42
C ALA A 66 11.15 -8.06 11.02
N THR A 67 11.14 -6.82 10.52
CA THR A 67 10.67 -6.49 9.16
C THR A 67 11.63 -7.06 8.13
N ARG A 68 12.94 -6.89 8.32
CA ARG A 68 13.97 -7.46 7.43
C ARG A 68 13.83 -8.98 7.33
N ALA A 69 13.75 -9.69 8.46
CA ALA A 69 13.58 -11.14 8.47
C ALA A 69 12.29 -11.61 7.79
N ALA A 70 11.20 -10.82 7.87
CA ALA A 70 9.96 -11.12 7.15
C ALA A 70 10.11 -10.94 5.63
N LEU A 71 10.80 -9.89 5.20
CA LEU A 71 11.07 -9.62 3.78
C LEU A 71 11.99 -10.68 3.18
N GLU A 72 13.09 -11.04 3.86
CA GLU A 72 14.04 -12.05 3.41
C GLU A 72 13.40 -13.45 3.23
N ARG A 73 12.40 -13.78 4.05
CA ARG A 73 11.64 -15.03 3.90
C ARG A 73 10.73 -15.03 2.67
N ALA A 74 10.21 -13.87 2.27
CA ALA A 74 9.18 -13.74 1.24
C ALA A 74 9.72 -13.26 -0.11
N ALA A 75 10.94 -12.69 -0.15
CA ALA A 75 11.56 -12.21 -1.36
C ALA A 75 12.04 -13.41 -2.20
N PRO A 76 11.74 -13.45 -3.52
CA PRO A 76 12.45 -14.35 -4.42
C PRO A 76 13.95 -13.97 -4.46
N PRO A 77 14.84 -14.94 -4.74
CA PRO A 77 16.28 -14.70 -4.84
C PRO A 77 16.63 -13.65 -5.90
#